data_AF-A0A7C7VRL7-F1
#
_entry.id   AF-A0A7C7VRL7-F1
#
_cell.length_a   1.000
_cell.length_b   1.000
_cell.length_c   1.000
_cell.angle_alpha   90.00
_cell.angle_beta   90.00
_cell.angle_gamma   90.00
#
_symmetry.space_group_name_H-M   'P 1'
#
loop_
_entity.id
_entity.type
_entity.pdbx_description
1 polymer ?
#
loop_
_entity_poly.entity_id
_entity_poly.type
_entity_poly.pdbx_seq_one_letter_code
_entity_poly.pdbx_strand_id
1 'polypeptide(L)'
;GAIDHDLIKSYKPYEIGSFDLDDRELHKTGINRLGNILISNDRYELLEQLVKPIFLEIMDKGGTVSPSEICRNIGISLKDERSFLYWASRNNIPVFCPGLTDSAIGLQAFFFKQDNPDFKIDVTADMKQLADIVFDAEKTGAIILGGGIAKHYTIGANLLRGGLDFAVYITTAVPWDGSLSGARTREAISWGKLKELASHITVYGDAVIILPLMMTKVLKDLGIRL
;
A
#
# COMPACT_ATOMS: atom_id res chain seq x y z
N GLY A 1 6.84 -1.80 2.22
CA GLY A 1 6.82 -0.35 2.49
C GLY A 1 5.65 0.08 3.36
N ALA A 2 4.51 0.48 2.76
CA ALA A 2 3.41 1.14 3.50
C ALA A 2 2.89 0.34 4.71
N ILE A 3 2.75 -0.97 4.57
CA ILE A 3 2.30 -1.88 5.63
C ILE A 3 3.31 -1.91 6.78
N ASP A 4 4.62 -2.04 6.47
CA ASP A 4 5.69 -2.02 7.48
C ASP A 4 5.65 -0.72 8.28
N HIS A 5 5.56 0.42 7.58
CA HIS A 5 5.62 1.74 8.21
C HIS A 5 4.39 2.04 9.05
N ASP A 6 3.19 1.61 8.64
CA ASP A 6 1.97 1.77 9.43
C ASP A 6 2.03 0.96 10.73
N LEU A 7 2.47 -0.31 10.63
CA LEU A 7 2.68 -1.17 11.79
C LEU A 7 3.72 -0.56 12.74
N ILE A 8 4.90 -0.16 12.24
CA ILE A 8 5.96 0.42 13.07
C ILE A 8 5.51 1.73 13.73
N LYS A 9 4.87 2.63 12.98
CA LYS A 9 4.42 3.94 13.49
C LYS A 9 3.36 3.82 14.58
N SER A 10 2.67 2.69 14.64
CA SER A 10 1.73 2.40 15.72
C SER A 10 2.42 2.31 17.09
N TYR A 11 3.73 2.06 17.12
CA TYR A 11 4.51 1.89 18.34
C TYR A 11 5.64 2.91 18.52
N LYS A 12 6.34 3.29 17.43
CA LYS A 12 7.47 4.23 17.49
C LYS A 12 7.37 5.27 16.37
N PRO A 13 7.47 6.58 16.69
CA PRO A 13 7.41 7.63 15.69
C PRO A 13 8.67 7.65 14.81
N TYR A 14 8.52 8.29 13.65
CA TYR A 14 9.62 8.68 12.78
C TYR A 14 9.94 10.15 12.98
N GLU A 15 11.18 10.52 12.66
CA GLU A 15 11.68 11.87 12.89
C GLU A 15 11.80 12.63 11.56
N ILE A 16 11.63 13.95 11.61
CA ILE A 16 11.85 14.81 10.46
C ILE A 16 13.36 15.07 10.36
N GLY A 17 13.90 14.88 9.16
CA GLY A 17 15.28 15.17 8.80
C GLY A 17 15.36 16.09 7.59
N SER A 18 16.41 15.92 6.79
CA SER A 18 16.65 16.67 5.56
C SER A 18 17.06 15.71 4.43
N PHE A 19 16.86 16.15 3.19
CA PHE A 19 17.33 15.44 2.01
C PHE A 19 18.86 15.43 1.90
N ASP A 20 19.53 16.40 2.53
CA ASP A 20 20.96 16.68 2.37
C ASP A 20 21.83 16.14 3.53
N LEU A 21 21.30 15.24 4.35
CA LEU A 21 22.06 14.61 5.44
C LEU A 21 23.15 13.66 4.89
N ASP A 22 24.30 13.53 5.59
CA ASP A 22 25.36 12.59 5.18
C ASP A 22 24.94 11.14 5.49
N ASP A 23 24.61 10.40 4.44
CA ASP A 23 24.15 9.02 4.54
C ASP A 23 25.19 8.07 5.17
N ARG A 24 26.50 8.39 5.11
CA ARG A 24 27.53 7.58 5.76
C ARG A 24 27.47 7.72 7.28
N GLU A 25 27.24 8.93 7.78
CA GLU A 25 27.08 9.17 9.21
C GLU A 25 25.77 8.58 9.72
N LEU A 26 24.68 8.70 8.94
CA LEU A 26 23.41 8.03 9.24
C LEU A 26 23.60 6.51 9.33
N HIS A 27 24.29 5.90 8.37
CA HIS A 27 24.55 4.46 8.40
C HIS A 27 25.39 4.03 9.62
N LYS A 28 26.48 4.74 9.93
CA LYS A 28 27.32 4.48 11.11
C LYS A 28 26.54 4.56 12.43
N THR A 29 25.56 5.44 12.49
CA THR A 29 24.71 5.65 13.68
C THR A 29 23.43 4.81 13.67
N GLY A 30 23.26 3.93 12.68
CA GLY A 30 22.11 3.02 12.60
C GLY A 30 20.79 3.72 12.26
N ILE A 31 20.83 4.83 11.53
CA ILE A 31 19.66 5.58 11.07
C ILE A 31 19.50 5.39 9.56
N ASN A 32 18.30 4.99 9.14
CA ASN A 32 17.89 4.97 7.75
C ASN A 32 17.16 6.26 7.38
N ARG A 33 17.18 6.62 6.10
CA ARG A 33 16.49 7.81 5.60
C ARG A 33 15.56 7.47 4.44
N LEU A 34 14.35 8.03 4.49
CA LEU A 34 13.37 8.04 3.40
C LEU A 34 13.07 9.49 3.03
N GLY A 35 13.75 10.00 2.00
CA GLY A 35 13.66 11.42 1.63
C GLY A 35 14.17 12.31 2.78
N ASN A 36 13.27 13.06 3.41
CA ASN A 36 13.55 13.89 4.58
C ASN A 36 12.98 13.29 5.88
N ILE A 37 12.75 11.98 5.95
CA ILE A 37 12.28 11.28 7.15
C ILE A 37 13.37 10.32 7.63
N LEU A 38 13.59 10.27 8.95
CA LEU A 38 14.59 9.43 9.61
C LEU A 38 13.94 8.28 10.38
N ILE A 39 14.54 7.10 10.25
CA ILE A 39 14.06 5.83 10.82
C ILE A 39 15.24 5.07 11.41
N SER A 40 15.36 5.11 12.74
CA SER A 40 16.36 4.32 13.47
C SER A 40 16.13 2.80 13.32
N ASN A 41 17.22 2.03 13.25
CA ASN A 41 17.20 0.57 13.03
C ASN A 41 16.38 -0.21 14.06
N ASP A 42 16.31 0.27 15.30
CA ASP A 42 15.54 -0.33 16.39
C ASP A 42 14.03 -0.41 16.10
N ARG A 43 13.53 0.31 15.08
CA ARG A 43 12.16 0.17 14.58
C ARG A 43 11.96 -1.10 13.74
N TYR A 44 12.98 -1.53 13.00
CA TYR A 44 12.92 -2.78 12.22
C TYR A 44 13.14 -4.02 13.10
N GLU A 45 13.95 -3.90 14.15
CA GLU A 45 14.02 -4.92 15.20
C GLU A 45 12.67 -5.09 15.92
N LEU A 46 11.97 -3.97 16.18
CA LEU A 46 10.62 -4.01 16.73
C LEU A 46 9.64 -4.71 15.76
N LEU A 47 9.73 -4.44 14.46
CA LEU A 47 8.87 -5.06 13.46
C LEU A 47 8.94 -6.59 13.54
N GLU A 48 10.13 -7.17 13.66
CA GLU A 48 10.33 -8.61 13.83
C GLU A 48 9.52 -9.17 15.01
N GLN A 49 9.61 -8.52 16.17
CA GLN A 49 8.90 -8.92 17.38
C GLN A 49 7.38 -8.87 17.20
N LEU A 50 6.88 -7.91 16.41
CA LEU A 50 5.45 -7.73 16.17
C LEU A 50 4.88 -8.73 15.16
N VAL A 51 5.63 -9.11 14.13
CA VAL A 51 5.13 -10.00 13.05
C VAL A 51 5.25 -11.48 13.40
N LYS A 52 6.24 -11.86 14.22
CA LYS A 52 6.45 -13.25 14.63
C LYS A 52 5.21 -13.92 15.24
N PRO A 53 4.48 -13.33 16.21
CA PRO A 53 3.28 -13.96 16.75
C PRO A 53 2.18 -14.14 15.68
N ILE A 54 2.06 -13.19 14.74
CA ILE A 54 1.09 -13.27 13.65
C ILE A 54 1.43 -14.45 12.72
N PHE A 55 2.70 -14.66 12.40
CA PHE A 55 3.13 -15.80 11.59
C PHE A 55 2.91 -17.14 12.28
N LEU A 56 3.11 -17.21 13.60
CA LEU A 56 2.79 -18.41 14.38
C LEU A 56 1.29 -18.73 14.34
N GLU A 57 0.42 -17.73 14.52
CA GLU A 57 -1.04 -17.93 14.40
C GLU A 57 -1.47 -18.38 13.00
N ILE A 58 -0.77 -17.94 11.95
CA ILE A 58 -0.99 -18.39 10.58
C ILE A 58 -0.53 -19.85 10.41
N MET A 59 0.61 -20.21 10.99
CA MET A 59 1.11 -21.60 10.98
C MET A 59 0.14 -22.55 11.65
N ASP A 60 -0.42 -22.18 12.81
CA ASP A 60 -1.42 -22.97 13.52
C ASP A 60 -2.70 -23.22 12.69
N LYS A 61 -2.96 -22.37 11.68
CA LYS A 61 -4.11 -22.46 10.76
C LYS A 61 -3.76 -23.13 9.42
N GLY A 62 -2.57 -23.70 9.27
CA GLY A 62 -2.17 -24.46 8.07
C GLY A 62 -1.06 -23.79 7.24
N GLY A 63 -0.51 -22.66 7.67
CA GLY A 63 0.74 -22.09 7.17
C GLY A 63 0.69 -21.43 5.79
N THR A 64 -0.39 -21.58 5.02
CA THR A 64 -0.58 -20.86 3.75
C THR A 64 -1.47 -19.65 3.96
N VAL A 65 -1.02 -18.48 3.52
CA VAL A 65 -1.70 -17.20 3.74
C VAL A 65 -1.54 -16.27 2.54
N SER A 66 -2.54 -15.46 2.26
CA SER A 66 -2.48 -14.39 1.26
C SER A 66 -1.91 -13.08 1.81
N PRO A 67 -1.39 -12.17 0.97
CA PRO A 67 -0.97 -10.85 1.41
C PRO A 67 -2.07 -10.06 2.13
N SER A 68 -3.31 -10.10 1.64
CA SER A 68 -4.42 -9.38 2.27
C SER A 68 -4.77 -9.93 3.66
N GLU A 69 -4.67 -11.24 3.86
CA GLU A 69 -4.85 -11.87 5.17
C GLU A 69 -3.76 -11.47 6.16
N ILE A 70 -2.50 -11.38 5.72
CA ILE A 70 -1.42 -10.83 6.56
C ILE A 70 -1.76 -9.40 6.98
N CYS A 71 -2.17 -8.53 6.04
CA CYS A 71 -2.57 -7.16 6.34
C CYS A 71 -3.74 -7.10 7.33
N ARG A 72 -4.74 -7.97 7.17
CA ARG A 72 -5.90 -8.07 8.06
C ARG A 72 -5.49 -8.53 9.46
N ASN A 73 -4.65 -9.56 9.58
CA ASN A 73 -4.17 -10.06 10.87
C ASN A 73 -3.34 -9.02 11.61
N ILE A 74 -2.51 -8.24 10.90
CA ILE A 74 -1.83 -7.07 11.46
C ILE A 74 -2.86 -6.05 11.98
N GLY A 75 -3.84 -5.69 11.16
CA GLY A 75 -4.89 -4.74 11.58
C GLY A 75 -5.68 -5.20 12.81
N ILE A 76 -5.97 -6.50 12.93
CA ILE A 76 -6.68 -7.09 14.06
C ILE A 76 -5.86 -7.00 15.36
N SER A 77 -4.54 -7.23 15.28
CA SER A 77 -3.65 -7.21 16.43
C SER A 77 -3.34 -5.79 16.94
N LEU A 78 -3.51 -4.78 16.08
CA LEU A 78 -3.32 -3.39 16.42
C LEU A 78 -4.43 -2.84 17.35
N LYS A 79 -4.03 -1.92 18.23
CA LYS A 79 -4.91 -1.12 19.09
C LYS A 79 -4.81 0.39 18.82
N ASP A 80 -4.00 0.78 17.84
CA ASP A 80 -3.76 2.19 17.53
C ASP A 80 -4.74 2.68 16.46
N GLU A 81 -5.61 3.61 16.85
CA GLU A 81 -6.58 4.23 15.95
C GLU A 81 -5.95 5.16 14.90
N ARG A 82 -4.64 5.43 14.98
CA ARG A 82 -3.91 6.18 13.94
C ARG A 82 -3.53 5.31 12.74
N SER A 83 -3.58 3.98 12.88
CA SER A 83 -3.21 3.04 11.83
C SER A 83 -4.32 2.88 10.79
N PHE A 84 -3.96 2.87 9.51
CA PHE A 84 -4.93 2.55 8.46
C PHE A 84 -5.27 1.06 8.44
N LEU A 85 -4.32 0.18 8.80
CA LEU A 85 -4.57 -1.28 8.88
C LEU A 85 -5.57 -1.61 9.99
N TYR A 86 -5.50 -0.91 11.13
CA TYR A 86 -6.49 -1.01 12.21
C TYR A 86 -7.89 -0.74 11.67
N TRP A 87 -8.11 0.42 11.05
CA TRP A 87 -9.42 0.78 10.51
C TRP A 87 -9.86 -0.09 9.34
N ALA A 88 -8.94 -0.51 8.47
CA ALA A 88 -9.25 -1.40 7.36
C ALA A 88 -9.80 -2.74 7.87
N SER A 89 -9.16 -3.33 8.90
CA SER A 89 -9.62 -4.59 9.48
C SER A 89 -11.00 -4.48 10.15
N ARG A 90 -11.25 -3.39 10.91
CA ARG A 90 -12.52 -3.17 11.64
C ARG A 90 -13.70 -2.88 10.72
N ASN A 91 -13.43 -2.28 9.56
CA ASN A 91 -14.45 -1.97 8.57
C ASN A 91 -14.55 -3.00 7.44
N ASN A 92 -13.87 -4.15 7.57
CA ASN A 92 -13.82 -5.20 6.54
C ASN A 92 -13.39 -4.68 5.16
N ILE A 93 -12.44 -3.75 5.13
CA ILE A 93 -11.83 -3.23 3.90
C ILE A 93 -10.58 -4.06 3.61
N PRO A 94 -10.52 -4.81 2.49
CA PRO A 94 -9.34 -5.59 2.13
C PRO A 94 -8.19 -4.69 1.69
N VAL A 95 -6.97 -5.06 2.07
CA VAL A 95 -5.73 -4.38 1.67
C VAL A 95 -4.91 -5.34 0.84
N PHE A 96 -4.87 -5.12 -0.48
CA PHE A 96 -4.13 -5.97 -1.39
C PHE A 96 -2.69 -5.49 -1.56
N CYS A 97 -1.72 -6.41 -1.48
CA CYS A 97 -0.30 -6.11 -1.65
C CYS A 97 0.42 -7.22 -2.43
N PRO A 98 0.32 -7.24 -3.78
CA PRO A 98 0.95 -8.29 -4.59
C PRO A 98 2.48 -8.35 -4.46
N GLY A 99 3.11 -7.24 -4.05
CA GLY A 99 4.56 -7.14 -3.83
C GLY A 99 4.97 -7.27 -2.36
N LEU A 100 4.21 -7.97 -1.52
CA LEU A 100 4.47 -8.04 -0.08
C LEU A 100 5.91 -8.51 0.25
N THR A 101 6.50 -9.39 -0.55
CA THR A 101 7.86 -9.89 -0.32
C THR A 101 8.94 -8.80 -0.45
N ASP A 102 8.66 -7.72 -1.19
CA ASP A 102 9.53 -6.54 -1.29
C ASP A 102 9.25 -5.59 -0.12
N SER A 103 9.46 -6.08 1.10
CA SER A 103 9.19 -5.35 2.33
C SER A 103 9.98 -5.93 3.51
N ALA A 104 10.01 -5.19 4.62
CA ALA A 104 10.62 -5.69 5.84
C ALA A 104 9.82 -6.87 6.43
N ILE A 105 8.48 -6.85 6.31
CA ILE A 105 7.63 -8.01 6.62
C ILE A 105 7.98 -9.21 5.72
N GLY A 106 8.26 -8.98 4.44
CA GLY A 106 8.66 -10.00 3.48
C GLY A 106 9.98 -10.67 3.84
N LEU A 107 10.97 -9.89 4.28
CA LEU A 107 12.24 -10.41 4.79
C LEU A 107 12.03 -11.24 6.07
N GLN A 108 11.18 -10.77 6.98
CA GLN A 108 10.85 -11.53 8.20
C GLN A 108 10.11 -12.83 7.89
N ALA A 109 9.24 -12.84 6.88
CA ALA A 109 8.60 -14.06 6.38
C ALA A 109 9.63 -15.06 5.81
N PHE A 110 10.66 -14.57 5.11
CA PHE A 110 11.75 -15.42 4.63
C PHE A 110 12.54 -16.06 5.78
N PHE A 111 12.89 -15.30 6.82
CA PHE A 111 13.57 -15.83 8.01
C PHE A 111 12.70 -16.83 8.75
N PHE A 112 11.44 -16.48 9.01
CA PHE A 112 10.48 -17.36 9.68
C PHE A 112 10.31 -18.70 8.96
N LYS A 113 10.34 -18.70 7.62
CA LYS A 113 10.26 -19.90 6.79
C LYS A 113 11.46 -20.84 6.93
N GLN A 114 12.64 -20.35 7.35
CA GLN A 114 13.80 -21.23 7.57
C GLN A 114 13.55 -22.23 8.70
N ASP A 115 12.85 -21.79 9.74
CA ASP A 115 12.45 -22.64 10.86
C ASP A 115 11.08 -23.32 10.64
N ASN A 116 10.29 -22.80 9.70
CA ASN A 116 8.93 -23.25 9.40
C ASN A 116 8.74 -23.48 7.88
N PRO A 117 9.24 -24.59 7.30
CA PRO A 117 9.23 -24.82 5.86
C PRO A 117 7.84 -24.79 5.20
N ASP A 118 6.79 -25.11 5.97
CA ASP A 118 5.39 -25.12 5.52
C ASP A 118 4.77 -23.72 5.44
N PHE A 119 5.43 -22.67 5.96
CA PHE A 119 4.97 -21.29 5.83
C PHE A 119 5.05 -20.82 4.36
N LYS A 120 3.92 -20.39 3.82
CA LYS A 120 3.76 -20.00 2.41
C LYS A 120 2.91 -18.74 2.30
N ILE A 121 3.41 -17.79 1.52
CA ILE A 121 2.63 -16.63 1.08
C ILE A 121 2.14 -16.93 -0.33
N ASP A 122 0.84 -17.13 -0.49
CA ASP A 122 0.21 -17.29 -1.80
C ASP A 122 -0.25 -15.92 -2.30
N VAL A 123 0.57 -15.31 -3.15
CA VAL A 123 0.29 -14.00 -3.76
C VAL A 123 -0.84 -14.06 -4.80
N THR A 124 -1.22 -15.25 -5.26
CA THR A 124 -2.29 -15.43 -6.25
C THR A 124 -3.67 -15.58 -5.60
N ALA A 125 -3.72 -16.01 -4.33
CA ALA A 125 -4.97 -16.18 -3.57
C ALA A 125 -5.82 -14.90 -3.53
N ASP A 126 -5.18 -13.72 -3.46
CA ASP A 126 -5.85 -12.42 -3.45
C ASP A 126 -6.56 -12.08 -4.78
N MET A 127 -6.10 -12.65 -5.90
CA MET A 127 -6.60 -12.26 -7.22
C MET A 127 -8.07 -12.59 -7.41
N LYS A 128 -8.54 -13.69 -6.82
CA LYS A 128 -9.96 -14.06 -6.89
C LYS A 128 -10.82 -13.05 -6.15
N GLN A 129 -10.48 -12.73 -4.90
CA GLN A 129 -11.24 -11.78 -4.10
C GLN A 129 -11.28 -10.39 -4.77
N LEU A 130 -10.15 -9.92 -5.30
CA LEU A 130 -10.09 -8.66 -6.02
C LEU A 130 -10.93 -8.70 -7.31
N ALA A 131 -10.90 -9.80 -8.05
CA ALA A 131 -11.72 -9.97 -9.25
C ALA A 131 -13.22 -9.92 -8.93
N ASP A 132 -13.66 -10.62 -7.88
CA ASP A 132 -15.06 -10.65 -7.44
C ASP A 132 -15.54 -9.23 -7.07
N ILE A 133 -14.76 -8.48 -6.27
CA ILE A 133 -15.07 -7.09 -5.89
C ILE A 133 -15.25 -6.20 -7.12
N VAL A 134 -14.39 -6.35 -8.12
CA VAL A 134 -14.42 -5.53 -9.32
C VAL A 134 -15.57 -5.92 -10.24
N PHE A 135 -15.80 -7.22 -10.42
CA PHE A 135 -16.82 -7.75 -11.33
C PHE A 135 -18.24 -7.42 -10.84
N ASP A 136 -18.48 -7.53 -9.53
CA ASP A 136 -19.79 -7.29 -8.93
C ASP A 136 -20.15 -5.79 -8.81
N ALA A 137 -19.18 -4.89 -8.99
CA ALA A 137 -19.40 -3.46 -8.86
C ALA A 137 -20.14 -2.86 -10.06
N GLU A 138 -21.24 -2.12 -9.80
CA GLU A 138 -21.96 -1.36 -10.83
C GLU A 138 -21.08 -0.28 -11.45
N LYS A 139 -20.30 0.42 -10.61
CA LYS A 139 -19.30 1.41 -11.03
C LYS A 139 -18.05 1.29 -10.18
N THR A 140 -16.89 1.57 -10.78
CA THR A 140 -15.61 1.60 -10.07
C THR A 140 -14.88 2.91 -10.30
N GLY A 141 -14.31 3.43 -9.22
CA GLY A 141 -13.47 4.62 -9.22
C GLY A 141 -12.14 4.34 -8.54
N ALA A 142 -11.06 4.96 -9.01
CA ALA A 142 -9.76 4.87 -8.38
C ALA A 142 -9.16 6.24 -8.08
N ILE A 143 -8.72 6.45 -6.84
CA ILE A 143 -7.82 7.52 -6.45
C ILE A 143 -6.43 6.90 -6.30
N ILE A 144 -5.51 7.26 -7.20
CA ILE A 144 -4.17 6.68 -7.27
C ILE A 144 -3.16 7.75 -6.86
N LEU A 145 -2.41 7.46 -5.81
CA LEU A 145 -1.34 8.30 -5.29
C LEU A 145 0.01 7.67 -5.68
N GLY A 146 0.75 8.33 -6.56
CA GLY A 146 2.00 7.83 -7.13
C GLY A 146 1.79 6.85 -8.29
N GLY A 147 2.61 5.80 -8.32
CA GLY A 147 2.70 4.87 -9.45
C GLY A 147 2.99 3.43 -9.01
N GLY A 148 3.86 2.74 -9.77
CA GLY A 148 4.35 1.41 -9.43
C GLY A 148 3.26 0.33 -9.41
N ILE A 149 3.51 -0.70 -8.60
CA ILE A 149 2.66 -1.90 -8.55
C ILE A 149 1.24 -1.58 -8.08
N ALA A 150 1.05 -0.66 -7.13
CA ALA A 150 -0.26 -0.28 -6.62
C ALA A 150 -1.15 0.31 -7.73
N LYS A 151 -0.60 1.25 -8.52
CA LYS A 151 -1.29 1.80 -9.69
C LYS A 151 -1.64 0.70 -10.68
N HIS A 152 -0.63 -0.07 -11.11
CA HIS A 152 -0.81 -1.05 -12.18
C HIS A 152 -1.79 -2.16 -11.80
N TYR A 153 -1.72 -2.65 -10.56
CA TYR A 153 -2.59 -3.71 -10.05
C TYR A 153 -4.04 -3.25 -9.95
N THR A 154 -4.27 -2.04 -9.42
CA THR A 154 -5.62 -1.45 -9.28
C THR A 154 -6.33 -1.30 -10.63
N ILE A 155 -5.66 -0.69 -11.60
CA ILE A 155 -6.25 -0.46 -12.93
C ILE A 155 -6.30 -1.75 -13.76
N GLY A 156 -5.37 -2.67 -13.52
CA GLY A 156 -5.32 -3.98 -14.18
C GLY A 156 -6.49 -4.87 -13.79
N ALA A 157 -6.85 -4.91 -12.50
CA ALA A 157 -8.02 -5.65 -12.04
C ALA A 157 -9.31 -5.18 -12.72
N ASN A 158 -9.42 -3.87 -12.99
CA ASN A 158 -10.57 -3.28 -13.66
C ASN A 158 -10.72 -3.65 -15.14
N LEU A 159 -9.74 -4.31 -15.76
CA LEU A 159 -9.89 -4.87 -17.11
C LEU A 159 -11.05 -5.87 -17.19
N LEU A 160 -11.33 -6.59 -16.10
CA LEU A 160 -12.39 -7.60 -16.02
C LEU A 160 -13.79 -7.04 -16.27
N ARG A 161 -13.98 -5.73 -16.10
CA ARG A 161 -15.26 -5.01 -16.33
C ARG A 161 -15.18 -3.97 -17.44
N GLY A 162 -14.15 -4.03 -18.28
CA GLY A 162 -13.91 -3.06 -19.36
C GLY A 162 -13.34 -1.72 -18.91
N GLY A 163 -12.79 -1.64 -17.69
CA GLY A 163 -12.08 -0.49 -17.17
C GLY A 163 -12.82 0.30 -16.09
N LEU A 164 -12.09 1.22 -15.45
CA LEU A 164 -12.63 2.17 -14.47
C LEU A 164 -13.62 3.16 -15.12
N ASP A 165 -14.67 3.54 -14.38
CA ASP A 165 -15.58 4.63 -14.74
C ASP A 165 -15.03 6.00 -14.32
N PHE A 166 -14.27 6.03 -13.21
CA PHE A 166 -13.68 7.25 -12.66
C PHE A 166 -12.21 7.03 -12.27
N ALA A 167 -11.34 8.00 -12.55
CA ALA A 167 -9.94 7.90 -12.17
C ALA A 167 -9.30 9.25 -11.84
N VAL A 168 -8.68 9.36 -10.67
CA VAL A 168 -7.86 10.51 -10.27
C VAL A 168 -6.45 10.01 -10.01
N TYR A 169 -5.48 10.42 -10.82
CA TYR A 169 -4.06 10.14 -10.57
C TYR A 169 -3.39 11.38 -10.00
N ILE A 170 -2.68 11.25 -8.88
CA ILE A 170 -1.79 12.28 -8.33
C ILE A 170 -0.37 11.71 -8.38
N THR A 171 0.52 12.28 -9.16
CA THR A 171 1.86 11.70 -9.37
C THR A 171 2.93 12.75 -9.65
N THR A 172 4.16 12.44 -9.26
CA THR A 172 5.36 13.17 -9.69
C THR A 172 6.04 12.53 -10.91
N ALA A 173 5.63 11.32 -11.29
CA ALA A 173 6.21 10.58 -12.41
C ALA A 173 5.81 11.20 -13.75
N VAL A 174 6.72 11.13 -14.72
CA VAL A 174 6.65 11.87 -15.98
C VAL A 174 6.44 10.92 -17.16
N PRO A 175 5.71 11.31 -18.21
CA PRO A 175 5.32 10.36 -19.26
C PRO A 175 6.43 10.05 -20.29
N TRP A 176 7.45 10.90 -20.43
CA TRP A 176 8.43 10.78 -21.53
C TRP A 176 9.49 9.68 -21.33
N ASP A 177 9.57 9.10 -20.13
CA ASP A 177 10.43 7.94 -19.87
C ASP A 177 9.77 6.61 -20.27
N GLY A 178 8.52 6.64 -20.74
CA GLY A 178 7.75 5.45 -21.13
C GLY A 178 7.37 4.54 -19.96
N SER A 179 7.46 5.02 -18.72
CA SER A 179 7.15 4.22 -17.53
C SER A 179 5.65 4.09 -17.30
N LEU A 180 5.24 2.92 -16.79
CA LEU A 180 3.85 2.70 -16.35
C LEU A 180 3.46 3.63 -15.20
N SER A 181 4.42 4.10 -14.39
CA SER A 181 4.22 5.09 -13.34
C SER A 181 3.84 6.46 -13.93
N GLY A 182 4.57 6.92 -14.94
CA GLY A 182 4.35 8.20 -15.63
C GLY A 182 3.20 8.22 -16.65
N ALA A 183 2.73 7.05 -17.08
CA ALA A 183 1.61 6.91 -18.00
C ALA A 183 0.36 7.67 -17.51
N ARG A 184 -0.16 8.56 -18.35
CA ARG A 184 -1.35 9.38 -18.01
C ARG A 184 -2.61 8.52 -18.00
N THR A 185 -3.67 9.00 -17.35
CA THR A 185 -5.00 8.38 -17.40
C THR A 185 -5.47 8.10 -18.84
N ARG A 186 -5.26 9.03 -19.78
CA ARG A 186 -5.59 8.84 -21.19
C ARG A 186 -4.92 7.64 -21.86
N GLU A 187 -3.70 7.27 -21.44
CA GLU A 187 -3.01 6.10 -21.98
C GLU A 187 -3.66 4.82 -21.49
N ALA A 188 -4.14 4.80 -20.24
CA ALA A 188 -4.83 3.64 -19.69
C ALA A 188 -6.14 3.29 -20.44
N ILE A 189 -6.75 4.25 -21.17
CA ILE A 189 -7.89 4.01 -22.05
C ILE A 189 -7.52 3.08 -23.21
N SER A 190 -6.33 3.25 -23.83
CA SER A 190 -5.93 2.41 -24.96
C SER A 190 -5.76 0.93 -24.59
N TRP A 191 -5.58 0.66 -23.29
CA TRP A 191 -5.47 -0.69 -22.74
C TRP A 191 -6.81 -1.24 -22.25
N GLY A 192 -7.89 -0.46 -22.28
CA GLY A 192 -9.17 -0.81 -21.65
C GLY A 192 -9.14 -0.81 -20.12
N LYS A 193 -8.08 -0.27 -19.51
CA LYS A 193 -7.94 -0.17 -18.04
C LYS A 193 -8.85 0.93 -17.48
N LEU A 194 -9.15 1.94 -18.29
CA LEU A 194 -10.21 2.93 -18.12
C LEU A 194 -11.20 2.79 -19.29
N LYS A 195 -12.48 3.04 -19.06
CA LYS A 195 -13.48 3.10 -20.13
C LYS A 195 -13.25 4.29 -21.05
N GLU A 196 -13.70 4.20 -22.29
CA GLU A 196 -13.61 5.29 -23.28
C GLU A 196 -14.30 6.58 -22.81
N LEU A 197 -15.42 6.44 -22.11
CA LEU A 197 -16.21 7.55 -21.56
C LEU A 197 -15.93 7.80 -20.06
N ALA A 198 -14.83 7.27 -19.52
CA ALA A 198 -14.49 7.46 -18.12
C ALA A 198 -14.27 8.94 -17.79
N SER A 199 -14.69 9.38 -16.60
CA SER A 199 -14.33 10.70 -16.08
C SER A 199 -12.98 10.60 -15.37
N HIS A 200 -11.93 11.17 -15.96
CA HIS A 200 -10.57 10.97 -15.46
C HIS A 200 -9.71 12.24 -15.45
N ILE A 201 -8.74 12.28 -14.55
CA ILE A 201 -7.75 13.37 -14.47
C ILE A 201 -6.40 12.86 -13.99
N THR A 202 -5.33 13.46 -14.51
CA THR A 202 -3.96 13.28 -13.99
C THR A 202 -3.45 14.62 -13.49
N VAL A 203 -3.13 14.69 -12.20
CA VAL A 203 -2.61 15.86 -11.50
C VAL A 203 -1.13 15.62 -11.20
N TYR A 204 -0.28 16.53 -11.67
CA TYR A 204 1.15 16.47 -11.43
C TYR A 204 1.52 17.22 -10.15
N GLY A 205 2.17 16.53 -9.22
CA GLY A 205 2.66 17.11 -7.97
C GLY A 205 2.75 16.10 -6.83
N ASP A 206 3.25 16.57 -5.69
CA ASP A 206 3.42 15.76 -4.49
C ASP A 206 2.07 15.46 -3.82
N ALA A 207 1.81 14.17 -3.55
CA ALA A 207 0.61 13.71 -2.89
C ALA A 207 0.47 14.28 -1.47
N VAL A 208 1.57 14.55 -0.75
CA VAL A 208 1.55 15.13 0.60
C VAL A 208 0.94 16.54 0.60
N ILE A 209 1.06 17.28 -0.51
CA ILE A 209 0.47 18.62 -0.66
C ILE A 209 -0.95 18.52 -1.21
N ILE A 210 -1.14 17.76 -2.29
CA ILE A 210 -2.39 17.76 -3.05
C ILE A 210 -3.49 17.00 -2.30
N LEU A 211 -3.18 15.84 -1.71
CA LEU A 211 -4.19 14.98 -1.09
C LEU A 211 -4.92 15.67 0.07
N PRO A 212 -4.24 16.33 1.04
CA PRO A 212 -4.96 17.02 2.13
C PRO A 212 -5.88 18.13 1.62
N LEU A 213 -5.44 18.91 0.63
CA LEU A 213 -6.24 19.99 0.02
C LEU A 213 -7.47 19.43 -0.70
N MET A 214 -7.27 18.39 -1.51
CA MET A 214 -8.35 17.70 -2.22
C MET A 214 -9.36 17.10 -1.25
N MET A 215 -8.89 16.35 -0.25
CA MET A 215 -9.76 15.70 0.73
C MET A 215 -10.52 16.70 1.60
N THR A 216 -9.90 17.83 1.97
CA THR A 216 -10.60 18.90 2.71
C THR A 216 -11.82 19.40 1.94
N LYS A 217 -11.66 19.64 0.63
CA LYS A 217 -12.78 20.07 -0.23
C LYS A 217 -13.83 18.96 -0.39
N VAL A 218 -13.43 17.72 -0.66
CA VAL A 218 -14.33 16.58 -0.82
C VAL A 218 -15.15 16.33 0.45
N LEU A 219 -14.50 16.26 1.62
CA LEU A 219 -15.19 16.02 2.89
C LEU A 219 -16.17 17.13 3.23
N LYS A 220 -15.80 18.39 2.97
CA LYS A 220 -16.71 19.54 3.13
C LYS A 220 -17.95 19.42 2.24
N ASP A 221 -17.77 19.03 0.98
CA ASP A 221 -18.89 18.87 0.04
C ASP A 221 -19.80 17.69 0.41
N LEU A 222 -19.24 16.65 1.04
CA LEU A 222 -19.99 15.52 1.58
C LEU A 222 -20.61 15.78 2.97
N GLY A 223 -20.41 16.97 3.55
CA GLY A 223 -20.92 17.31 4.88
C GLY A 223 -20.23 16.58 6.04
N ILE A 224 -19.08 15.95 5.79
CA ILE A 224 -18.28 15.25 6.81
C ILE A 224 -17.39 16.29 7.50
N ARG A 225 -17.53 16.45 8.82
CA ARG A 225 -16.67 17.33 9.62
C ARG A 225 -15.37 16.60 9.95
N LEU A 226 -14.25 17.27 9.68
CA LEU A 226 -12.90 16.88 10.11
C LEU A 226 -12.72 17.15 11.61
#